data_AF-A0A6N7YMX5-F1
#
_entry.id   AF-A0A6N7YMX5-F1
#
_cell.length_a   1.000
_cell.length_b   1.000
_cell.length_c   1.000
_cell.angle_alpha   90.00
_cell.angle_beta   90.00
_cell.angle_gamma   90.00
#
_symmetry.space_group_name_H-M   'P 1'
#
loop_
_entity.id
_entity.type
_entity.pdbx_description
1 polymer ?
#
loop_
_entity_poly.entity_id
_entity_poly.type
_entity_poly.pdbx_seq_one_letter_code
_entity_poly.pdbx_strand_id
1 'polypeptide(L)'
;MARVKSPAETDVPVEEILARESEWRTRAGIASILAGVLTLGGGIAAGLVYQDLPSVLLLDALRDAAGQDIGREGLRTAQIQFYDDKMVTLLLLSGVLALGALLTAVPLSYLARATSARRKEFPRSVIYAVIAGPALVAISGLMLQVVVAVRARDFVSSGDFSTRTAHDVLQASDLLIVSQILRQVGVLAIGFAFVLVALNAMRAGLLTRFMGTLGIIVGVLFVIPIGGQLPVVQAFWLVALGFLFMQLWTAGGVPPAWQSGRAEPWPTQQELREARERAKAGAASEPEPERRKATPPPPSADDTPAPSKPHVSSNKKKRKRR
;
A
#
# COMPACT_ATOMS: atom_id res chain seq x y z
N MET A 1 -22.38 37.04 30.36
CA MET A 1 -20.92 36.81 30.38
C MET A 1 -20.65 35.37 29.95
N ALA A 2 -20.32 35.17 28.67
CA ALA A 2 -19.92 33.86 28.17
C ALA A 2 -18.50 33.56 28.69
N ARG A 3 -18.35 32.47 29.43
CA ARG A 3 -17.06 32.00 29.95
C ARG A 3 -16.20 31.64 28.74
N VAL A 4 -15.25 32.50 28.39
CA VAL A 4 -14.19 32.21 27.43
C VAL A 4 -13.42 31.01 27.99
N LYS A 5 -13.62 29.83 27.39
CA LYS A 5 -12.83 28.64 27.73
C LYS A 5 -11.36 28.96 27.49
N SER A 6 -10.55 28.70 28.52
CA SER A 6 -9.09 28.80 28.42
C SER A 6 -8.59 27.90 27.28
N PRO A 7 -7.60 28.33 26.47
CA PRO A 7 -7.09 27.58 25.32
C PRO A 7 -6.50 26.20 25.63
N ALA A 8 -6.44 25.79 26.90
CA ALA A 8 -6.05 24.47 27.35
C ALA A 8 -7.19 23.43 27.32
N GLU A 9 -8.46 23.84 27.20
CA GLU A 9 -9.63 22.95 27.37
C GLU A 9 -10.15 22.32 26.06
N THR A 10 -9.35 22.35 24.99
CA THR A 10 -9.72 21.82 23.66
C THR A 10 -8.79 20.73 23.13
N ASP A 11 -7.71 20.39 23.84
CA ASP A 11 -6.87 19.26 23.45
C ASP A 11 -7.38 17.99 24.14
N VAL A 12 -7.79 17.02 23.33
CA VAL A 12 -8.23 15.69 23.79
C VAL A 12 -7.09 15.07 24.62
N PRO A 13 -7.37 14.56 25.83
CA PRO A 13 -6.34 13.96 26.66
C PRO A 13 -5.67 12.77 25.95
N VAL A 14 -4.36 12.63 26.14
CA VAL A 14 -3.54 11.59 25.49
C VAL A 14 -4.06 10.17 25.79
N GLU A 15 -4.54 9.96 27.01
CA GLU A 15 -5.12 8.68 27.47
C GLU A 15 -6.35 8.30 26.64
N GLU A 16 -7.22 9.26 26.31
CA GLU A 16 -8.39 9.03 25.48
C GLU A 16 -8.01 8.70 24.03
N ILE A 17 -6.98 9.37 23.49
CA ILE A 17 -6.43 9.06 22.16
C ILE A 17 -5.92 7.62 22.12
N LEU A 18 -5.11 7.21 23.09
CA LEU A 18 -4.53 5.87 23.15
C LEU A 18 -5.59 4.79 23.39
N ALA A 19 -6.59 5.04 24.25
CA ALA A 19 -7.69 4.12 24.50
C ALA A 19 -8.47 3.84 23.20
N ARG A 20 -8.85 4.90 22.47
CA ARG A 20 -9.54 4.78 21.19
C ARG A 20 -8.70 4.08 20.12
N GLU A 21 -7.40 4.37 20.08
CA GLU A 21 -6.48 3.69 19.18
C GLU A 21 -6.44 2.19 19.47
N SER A 22 -6.33 1.80 20.75
CA SER A 22 -6.26 0.40 21.17
C SER A 22 -7.49 -0.41 20.75
N GLU A 23 -8.69 0.19 20.83
CA GLU A 23 -9.95 -0.45 20.46
C GLU A 23 -10.01 -0.76 18.96
N TRP A 24 -9.58 0.18 18.12
CA TRP A 24 -9.70 0.07 16.66
C TRP A 24 -8.47 -0.55 15.99
N ARG A 25 -7.36 -0.66 16.70
CA ARG A 25 -6.07 -1.12 16.20
C ARG A 25 -6.15 -2.46 15.47
N THR A 26 -6.73 -3.47 16.11
CA THR A 26 -6.82 -4.83 15.53
C THR A 26 -7.74 -4.86 14.32
N ARG A 27 -8.88 -4.16 14.38
CA ARG A 27 -9.84 -4.08 13.26
C ARG A 27 -9.23 -3.38 12.05
N ALA A 28 -8.55 -2.26 12.27
CA ALA A 28 -7.83 -1.53 11.23
C ALA A 28 -6.69 -2.39 10.66
N GLY A 29 -5.99 -3.15 11.51
CA GLY A 29 -4.95 -4.09 11.08
C GLY A 29 -5.48 -5.17 10.15
N ILE A 30 -6.55 -5.87 10.55
CA ILE A 30 -7.18 -6.94 9.76
C ILE A 30 -7.69 -6.36 8.43
N ALA A 31 -8.39 -5.23 8.48
CA ALA A 31 -8.89 -4.55 7.29
C ALA A 31 -7.75 -4.17 6.32
N SER A 32 -6.60 -3.73 6.83
CA SER A 32 -5.43 -3.40 6.03
C SER A 32 -4.85 -4.63 5.31
N ILE A 33 -4.72 -5.75 6.02
CA ILE A 33 -4.22 -7.00 5.43
C ILE A 33 -5.19 -7.50 4.36
N LEU A 34 -6.50 -7.54 4.67
CA LEU A 34 -7.53 -7.95 3.71
C LEU A 34 -7.56 -7.02 2.48
N ALA A 35 -7.45 -5.71 2.68
CA ALA A 35 -7.36 -4.76 1.57
C ALA A 35 -6.17 -5.05 0.66
N GLY A 36 -4.98 -5.30 1.24
CA GLY A 36 -3.78 -5.65 0.49
C GLY A 36 -3.91 -6.95 -0.29
N VAL A 37 -4.44 -8.00 0.36
CA VAL A 37 -4.64 -9.33 -0.25
C VAL A 37 -5.68 -9.28 -1.37
N LEU A 38 -6.83 -8.63 -1.16
CA LEU A 38 -7.88 -8.51 -2.17
C LEU A 38 -7.43 -7.66 -3.37
N THR A 39 -6.69 -6.58 -3.11
CA THR A 39 -6.16 -5.72 -4.17
C THR A 39 -5.14 -6.47 -5.04
N LEU A 40 -4.22 -7.22 -4.42
CA LEU A 40 -3.23 -8.00 -5.16
C LEU A 40 -3.86 -9.21 -5.86
N GLY A 41 -4.65 -10.00 -5.13
CA GLY A 41 -5.30 -11.20 -5.67
C GLY A 41 -6.28 -10.87 -6.79
N GLY A 42 -7.10 -9.84 -6.60
CA GLY A 42 -7.99 -9.32 -7.65
C GLY A 42 -7.21 -8.77 -8.84
N GLY A 43 -6.11 -8.06 -8.62
CA GLY A 43 -5.26 -7.54 -9.69
C GLY A 43 -4.56 -8.63 -10.50
N ILE A 44 -4.05 -9.67 -9.84
CA ILE A 44 -3.43 -10.83 -10.49
C ILE A 44 -4.48 -11.59 -11.30
N ALA A 45 -5.63 -11.90 -10.69
CA ALA A 45 -6.69 -12.64 -11.38
C ALA A 45 -7.26 -11.86 -12.56
N ALA A 46 -7.45 -10.54 -12.43
CA ALA A 46 -7.80 -9.67 -13.55
C ALA A 46 -6.72 -9.69 -14.65
N GLY A 47 -5.45 -9.59 -14.27
CA GLY A 47 -4.32 -9.67 -15.20
C GLY A 47 -4.32 -10.99 -15.99
N LEU A 48 -4.56 -12.12 -15.33
CA LEU A 48 -4.66 -13.43 -15.98
C LEU A 48 -5.84 -13.51 -16.94
N VAL A 49 -7.01 -12.96 -16.59
CA VAL A 49 -8.15 -12.92 -17.51
C VAL A 49 -7.86 -12.01 -18.70
N TYR A 50 -7.27 -10.84 -18.50
CA TYR A 50 -6.94 -9.90 -19.58
C TYR A 50 -5.75 -10.33 -20.45
N GLN A 51 -4.97 -11.35 -20.06
CA GLN A 51 -3.94 -11.94 -20.93
C GLN A 51 -4.55 -12.61 -22.16
N ASP A 52 -5.76 -13.14 -22.03
CA ASP A 52 -6.51 -13.77 -23.12
C ASP A 52 -7.22 -12.74 -24.02
N LEU A 53 -7.10 -11.44 -23.73
CA LEU A 53 -7.74 -10.38 -24.50
C LEU A 53 -7.12 -10.32 -25.92
N PRO A 54 -7.93 -10.36 -26.99
CA PRO A 54 -7.42 -10.27 -28.36
C PRO A 54 -6.66 -8.96 -28.57
N SER A 55 -5.35 -9.06 -28.85
CA SER A 55 -4.50 -7.90 -29.11
C SER A 55 -4.68 -7.42 -30.56
N VAL A 56 -4.76 -6.10 -30.73
CA VAL A 56 -4.88 -5.47 -32.04
C VAL A 56 -3.51 -4.92 -32.42
N LEU A 57 -2.85 -5.50 -33.42
CA LEU A 57 -1.63 -4.93 -33.97
C LEU A 57 -1.97 -3.67 -34.77
N LEU A 58 -1.13 -2.63 -34.66
CA LEU A 58 -1.31 -1.35 -35.36
C LEU A 58 -1.46 -1.53 -36.89
N LEU A 59 -0.73 -2.49 -37.46
CA LEU A 59 -0.82 -2.86 -38.87
C LEU A 59 -2.20 -3.43 -39.25
N ASP A 60 -2.82 -4.20 -38.36
CA ASP A 60 -4.14 -4.78 -38.61
C ASP A 60 -5.24 -3.72 -38.54
N ALA A 61 -5.13 -2.79 -37.59
CA ALA A 61 -6.03 -1.63 -37.50
C ALA A 61 -5.90 -0.69 -38.73
N LEU A 62 -4.68 -0.51 -39.25
CA LEU A 62 -4.46 0.28 -40.47
C LEU A 62 -4.98 -0.42 -41.73
N ARG A 63 -4.86 -1.74 -41.82
CA ARG A 63 -5.40 -2.54 -42.93
C ARG A 63 -6.92 -2.57 -42.94
N ASP A 64 -7.54 -2.73 -41.77
CA ASP A 64 -8.99 -2.64 -41.57
C ASP A 64 -9.50 -1.23 -41.94
N ALA A 65 -8.80 -0.16 -41.50
CA ALA A 65 -9.12 1.21 -41.89
C ALA A 65 -8.95 1.49 -43.40
N ALA A 66 -8.07 0.76 -44.07
CA ALA A 66 -7.88 0.82 -45.52
C ALA A 66 -8.91 -0.02 -46.31
N GLY A 67 -9.87 -0.67 -45.63
CA GLY A 67 -10.90 -1.49 -46.27
C GLY A 67 -10.40 -2.82 -46.84
N GLN A 68 -9.21 -3.27 -46.42
CA GLN A 68 -8.69 -4.59 -46.80
C GLN A 68 -9.33 -5.66 -45.93
N ASP A 69 -9.92 -6.67 -46.57
CA ASP A 69 -10.50 -7.81 -45.86
C ASP A 69 -9.39 -8.60 -45.16
N ILE A 70 -9.46 -8.65 -43.83
CA ILE A 70 -8.48 -9.29 -42.96
C ILE A 70 -8.74 -10.79 -42.81
N GLY A 71 -9.78 -11.34 -43.45
CA GLY A 71 -10.09 -12.78 -43.44
C GLY A 71 -10.57 -13.30 -42.07
N ARG A 72 -11.04 -12.40 -41.20
CA ARG A 72 -11.58 -12.70 -39.86
C ARG A 72 -12.65 -11.68 -39.48
N GLU A 73 -13.64 -12.07 -38.67
CA GLU A 73 -14.64 -11.16 -38.09
C GLU A 73 -13.92 -9.98 -37.39
N GLY A 74 -14.46 -8.76 -37.55
CA GLY A 74 -13.77 -7.51 -37.24
C GLY A 74 -13.07 -7.48 -35.87
N LEU A 75 -11.91 -6.84 -35.79
CA LEU A 75 -11.01 -6.83 -34.62
C LEU A 75 -11.70 -6.40 -33.31
N ARG A 76 -12.66 -5.49 -33.41
CA ARG A 76 -13.47 -5.03 -32.26
C ARG A 76 -14.55 -6.03 -31.86
N THR A 77 -15.07 -6.81 -32.81
CA THR A 77 -16.06 -7.87 -32.57
C THR A 77 -15.49 -8.94 -31.66
N ALA A 78 -14.25 -9.39 -31.89
CA ALA A 78 -13.58 -10.37 -31.03
C ALA A 78 -13.37 -9.86 -29.59
N GLN A 79 -13.10 -8.56 -29.41
CA GLN A 79 -12.99 -7.97 -28.06
C GLN A 79 -14.34 -7.92 -27.35
N ILE A 80 -15.41 -7.55 -28.07
CA ILE A 80 -16.76 -7.49 -27.50
C ILE A 80 -17.26 -8.90 -27.14
N GLN A 81 -17.04 -9.89 -28.01
CA GLN A 81 -17.33 -11.30 -27.72
C GLN A 81 -16.59 -11.79 -26.46
N PHE A 82 -15.31 -11.44 -26.30
CA PHE A 82 -14.57 -11.75 -25.07
C PHE A 82 -15.21 -11.16 -23.81
N TYR A 83 -15.67 -9.90 -23.87
CA TYR A 83 -16.35 -9.26 -22.73
C TYR A 83 -17.70 -9.91 -22.39
N ASP A 84 -18.44 -10.39 -23.38
CA ASP A 84 -19.67 -11.14 -23.17
C ASP A 84 -19.39 -12.52 -22.54
N ASP A 85 -18.47 -13.28 -23.13
CA ASP A 85 -18.07 -14.62 -22.65
C ASP A 85 -17.54 -14.60 -21.21
N LYS A 86 -16.77 -13.57 -20.85
CA LYS A 86 -16.17 -13.41 -19.52
C LYS A 86 -16.96 -12.50 -18.60
N MET A 87 -18.19 -12.10 -18.97
CA MET A 87 -18.98 -11.09 -18.25
C MET A 87 -19.08 -11.38 -16.75
N VAL A 88 -19.47 -12.60 -16.37
CA VAL A 88 -19.64 -13.00 -14.96
C VAL A 88 -18.31 -12.96 -14.21
N THR A 89 -17.25 -13.49 -14.82
CA THR A 89 -15.90 -13.52 -14.25
C THR A 89 -15.38 -12.10 -14.02
N LEU A 90 -15.52 -11.22 -15.02
CA LEU A 90 -15.07 -9.83 -14.92
C LEU A 90 -15.89 -9.02 -13.89
N LEU A 91 -17.19 -9.30 -13.76
CA LEU A 91 -18.03 -8.67 -12.76
C LEU A 91 -17.67 -9.12 -11.34
N LEU A 92 -17.41 -10.41 -11.13
CA LEU A 92 -16.90 -10.93 -9.85
C LEU A 92 -15.54 -10.32 -9.48
N LEU A 93 -14.62 -10.25 -10.44
CA LEU A 93 -13.30 -9.64 -10.25
C LEU A 93 -13.39 -8.15 -9.92
N SER A 94 -14.30 -7.44 -10.59
CA SER A 94 -14.56 -6.02 -10.30
C SER A 94 -15.15 -5.85 -8.91
N GLY A 95 -16.01 -6.77 -8.44
CA GLY A 95 -16.49 -6.81 -7.07
C GLY A 95 -15.38 -7.00 -6.03
N VAL A 96 -14.44 -7.91 -6.29
CA VAL A 96 -13.27 -8.15 -5.42
C VAL A 96 -12.39 -6.89 -5.34
N LEU A 97 -12.09 -6.27 -6.48
CA LEU A 97 -11.29 -5.04 -6.54
C LEU A 97 -12.01 -3.86 -5.86
N ALA A 98 -13.31 -3.70 -6.08
CA ALA A 98 -14.13 -2.69 -5.42
C ALA A 98 -14.12 -2.87 -3.89
N LEU A 99 -14.23 -4.11 -3.41
CA LEU A 99 -14.13 -4.42 -1.98
C LEU A 99 -12.74 -4.10 -1.43
N GLY A 100 -11.67 -4.46 -2.15
CA GLY A 100 -10.29 -4.11 -1.77
C GLY A 100 -10.07 -2.59 -1.68
N ALA A 101 -10.63 -1.83 -2.63
CA ALA A 101 -10.61 -0.38 -2.60
C ALA A 101 -11.38 0.16 -1.38
N LEU A 102 -12.62 -0.26 -1.14
CA LEU A 102 -13.40 0.18 0.01
C LEU A 102 -12.72 -0.14 1.35
N LEU A 103 -12.15 -1.35 1.48
CA LEU A 103 -11.42 -1.74 2.69
C LEU A 103 -10.17 -0.88 2.92
N THR A 104 -9.54 -0.35 1.87
CA THR A 104 -8.40 0.58 1.98
C THR A 104 -8.77 1.88 2.72
N ALA A 105 -10.04 2.29 2.68
CA ALA A 105 -10.50 3.47 3.42
C ALA A 105 -10.34 3.31 4.94
N VAL A 106 -10.47 2.10 5.48
CA VAL A 106 -10.40 1.82 6.92
C VAL A 106 -9.01 2.10 7.50
N PRO A 107 -7.91 1.48 7.03
CA PRO A 107 -6.58 1.73 7.58
C PRO A 107 -6.11 3.16 7.32
N LEU A 108 -6.44 3.76 6.18
CA LEU A 108 -6.15 5.17 5.91
C LEU A 108 -6.92 6.09 6.85
N SER A 109 -8.19 5.81 7.15
CA SER A 109 -8.99 6.61 8.08
C SER A 109 -8.45 6.53 9.50
N TYR A 110 -8.07 5.32 9.93
CA TYR A 110 -7.44 5.11 11.22
C TYR A 110 -6.13 5.91 11.33
N LEU A 111 -5.25 5.80 10.32
CA LEU A 111 -3.99 6.52 10.29
C LEU A 111 -4.17 8.04 10.21
N ALA A 112 -5.11 8.52 9.38
CA ALA A 112 -5.42 9.94 9.25
C ALA A 112 -5.95 10.53 10.56
N ARG A 113 -6.82 9.81 11.28
CA ARG A 113 -7.32 10.23 12.59
C ARG A 113 -6.20 10.28 13.63
N ALA A 114 -5.38 9.24 13.72
CA ALA A 114 -4.21 9.22 14.61
C ALA A 114 -3.25 10.37 14.30
N THR A 115 -3.05 10.68 13.02
CA THR A 115 -2.22 11.79 12.57
C THR A 115 -2.82 13.15 12.96
N SER A 116 -4.14 13.32 12.76
CA SER A 116 -4.85 14.55 13.09
C SER A 116 -4.85 14.85 14.60
N ALA A 117 -4.86 13.81 15.43
CA ALA A 117 -4.77 13.94 16.88
C ALA A 117 -3.40 14.47 17.34
N ARG A 118 -2.35 14.26 16.53
CA ARG A 118 -0.96 14.64 16.85
C ARG A 118 -0.49 15.90 16.12
N ARG A 119 -1.03 16.21 14.93
CA ARG A 119 -0.64 17.39 14.14
C ARG A 119 -1.84 18.28 13.84
N LYS A 120 -1.86 19.49 14.42
CA LYS A 120 -2.87 20.52 14.15
C LYS A 120 -2.80 21.06 12.70
N GLU A 121 -1.65 20.95 12.06
CA GLU A 121 -1.44 21.29 10.64
C GLU A 121 -2.05 20.28 9.66
N PHE A 122 -2.55 19.13 10.13
CA PHE A 122 -3.13 18.12 9.25
C PHE A 122 -4.44 18.62 8.65
N PRO A 123 -4.59 18.69 7.31
CA PRO A 123 -5.77 19.25 6.70
C PRO A 123 -6.98 18.33 6.90
N ARG A 124 -8.08 18.89 7.41
CA ARG A 124 -9.34 18.12 7.59
C ARG A 124 -9.91 17.60 6.27
N SER A 125 -9.63 18.27 5.15
CA SER A 125 -10.05 17.84 3.80
C SER A 125 -9.52 16.45 3.43
N VAL A 126 -8.34 16.06 3.96
CA VAL A 126 -7.73 14.74 3.70
C VAL A 126 -8.60 13.61 4.26
N ILE A 127 -9.30 13.83 5.37
CA ILE A 127 -10.21 12.82 5.95
C ILE A 127 -11.34 12.48 4.98
N TYR A 128 -11.87 13.47 4.25
CA TYR A 128 -12.88 13.23 3.22
C TYR A 128 -12.28 12.50 2.02
N ALA A 129 -11.09 12.89 1.57
CA ALA A 129 -10.41 12.23 0.44
C ALA A 129 -10.13 10.74 0.70
N VAL A 130 -9.77 10.39 1.95
CA VAL A 130 -9.54 9.01 2.39
C VAL A 130 -10.78 8.11 2.25
N ILE A 131 -11.99 8.67 2.38
CA ILE A 131 -13.24 7.93 2.29
C ILE A 131 -13.82 8.02 0.87
N ALA A 132 -13.87 9.23 0.32
CA ALA A 132 -14.46 9.51 -0.98
C ALA A 132 -13.64 8.88 -2.13
N GLY A 133 -12.31 8.93 -2.07
CA GLY A 133 -11.45 8.38 -3.12
C GLY A 133 -11.69 6.89 -3.38
N PRO A 134 -11.50 6.01 -2.39
CA PRO A 134 -11.75 4.58 -2.57
C PRO A 134 -13.21 4.25 -2.91
N ALA A 135 -14.18 4.97 -2.34
CA ALA A 135 -15.59 4.80 -2.67
C ALA A 135 -15.88 5.15 -4.15
N LEU A 136 -15.35 6.26 -4.64
CA LEU A 136 -15.49 6.66 -6.05
C LEU A 136 -14.83 5.65 -6.98
N VAL A 137 -13.63 5.16 -6.65
CA VAL A 137 -12.95 4.12 -7.45
C VAL A 137 -13.79 2.83 -7.50
N ALA A 138 -14.33 2.39 -6.36
CA ALA A 138 -15.17 1.21 -6.29
C ALA A 138 -16.47 1.35 -7.12
N ILE A 139 -17.20 2.46 -6.92
CA ILE A 139 -18.47 2.73 -7.60
C ILE A 139 -18.24 2.89 -9.11
N SER A 140 -17.28 3.72 -9.52
CA SER A 140 -16.98 3.96 -10.94
C SER A 140 -16.45 2.72 -11.65
N GLY A 141 -15.66 1.88 -10.96
CA GLY A 141 -15.18 0.61 -11.49
C GLY A 141 -16.31 -0.37 -11.78
N LEU A 142 -17.23 -0.53 -10.83
CA LEU A 142 -18.42 -1.38 -11.01
C LEU A 142 -19.35 -0.83 -12.09
N MET A 143 -19.59 0.48 -12.08
CA MET A 143 -20.42 1.15 -13.08
C MET A 143 -19.86 0.94 -14.49
N LEU A 144 -18.55 1.16 -14.68
CA LEU A 144 -17.88 0.92 -15.97
C LEU A 144 -18.05 -0.55 -16.40
N GLN A 145 -17.87 -1.49 -15.47
CA GLN A 145 -17.98 -2.91 -15.78
C GLN A 145 -19.41 -3.31 -16.18
N VAL A 146 -20.43 -2.77 -15.51
CA VAL A 146 -21.84 -3.02 -15.83
C VAL A 146 -22.20 -2.43 -17.19
N VAL A 147 -21.76 -1.20 -17.49
CA VAL A 147 -22.04 -0.57 -18.79
C VAL A 147 -21.41 -1.37 -19.93
N VAL A 148 -20.15 -1.81 -19.77
CA VAL A 148 -19.48 -2.66 -20.76
C VAL A 148 -20.20 -4.00 -20.92
N ALA A 149 -20.61 -4.62 -19.82
CA ALA A 149 -21.32 -5.90 -19.83
C ALA A 149 -22.67 -5.85 -20.56
N VAL A 150 -23.51 -4.85 -20.25
CA VAL A 150 -24.83 -4.68 -20.90
C VAL A 150 -24.64 -4.43 -22.39
N ARG A 151 -23.69 -3.56 -22.75
CA ARG A 151 -23.43 -3.22 -24.15
C ARG A 151 -22.83 -4.36 -24.96
N ALA A 152 -21.98 -5.18 -24.35
CA ALA A 152 -21.46 -6.38 -25.01
C ALA A 152 -22.59 -7.36 -25.34
N ARG A 153 -23.52 -7.56 -24.40
CA ARG A 153 -24.70 -8.40 -24.61
C ARG A 153 -25.65 -7.85 -25.68
N ASP A 154 -25.92 -6.55 -25.66
CA ASP A 154 -26.76 -5.90 -26.68
C ASP A 154 -26.15 -6.07 -28.09
N PHE A 155 -24.82 -5.94 -28.21
CA PHE A 155 -24.12 -6.15 -29.47
C PHE A 155 -24.22 -7.61 -29.96
N VAL A 156 -23.94 -8.59 -29.09
CA VAL A 156 -24.04 -10.02 -29.44
C VAL A 156 -25.48 -10.40 -29.82
N SER A 157 -26.47 -9.90 -29.09
CA SER A 157 -27.88 -10.16 -29.37
C SER A 157 -28.42 -9.48 -30.64
N SER A 158 -27.78 -8.38 -31.10
CA SER A 158 -28.17 -7.69 -32.33
C SER A 158 -27.88 -8.49 -33.60
N GLY A 159 -26.92 -9.44 -33.54
CA GLY A 159 -26.52 -10.28 -34.67
C GLY A 159 -25.78 -9.54 -35.80
N ASP A 160 -25.57 -8.22 -35.67
CA ASP A 160 -24.79 -7.41 -36.62
C ASP A 160 -23.36 -7.22 -36.11
N PHE A 161 -22.45 -8.02 -36.66
CA PHE A 161 -21.03 -8.02 -36.30
C PHE A 161 -20.18 -7.05 -37.14
N SER A 162 -20.80 -6.06 -37.78
CA SER A 162 -20.07 -5.09 -38.59
C SER A 162 -19.19 -4.15 -37.76
N THR A 163 -18.07 -3.71 -38.35
CA THR A 163 -17.08 -2.84 -37.71
C THR A 163 -17.67 -1.48 -37.28
N ARG A 164 -18.70 -0.98 -37.98
CA ARG A 164 -19.41 0.26 -37.62
C ARG A 164 -20.24 0.11 -36.36
N THR A 165 -21.03 -0.96 -36.27
CA THR A 165 -21.85 -1.27 -35.10
C THR A 165 -20.97 -1.52 -33.87
N ALA A 166 -19.84 -2.21 -34.04
CA ALA A 166 -18.83 -2.36 -32.98
C ALA A 166 -18.16 -1.03 -32.57
N HIS A 167 -18.07 -0.05 -33.47
CA HIS A 167 -17.53 1.28 -33.18
C HIS A 167 -18.51 2.12 -32.34
N ASP A 168 -19.79 2.10 -32.72
CA ASP A 168 -20.84 2.86 -32.04
C ASP A 168 -21.10 2.34 -30.62
N VAL A 169 -21.03 1.03 -30.40
CA VAL A 169 -21.20 0.42 -29.07
C VAL A 169 -20.15 0.91 -28.07
N LEU A 170 -18.92 1.14 -28.51
CA LEU A 170 -17.81 1.56 -27.66
C LEU A 170 -17.66 3.09 -27.53
N GLN A 171 -18.11 3.88 -28.52
CA GLN A 171 -17.99 5.34 -28.49
C GLN A 171 -19.27 6.08 -28.05
N ALA A 172 -20.46 5.56 -28.32
CA ALA A 172 -21.71 6.32 -28.19
C ALA A 172 -22.33 6.28 -26.78
N SER A 173 -21.53 6.40 -25.72
CA SER A 173 -22.07 6.43 -24.35
C SER A 173 -21.48 7.53 -23.50
N ASP A 174 -22.24 8.61 -23.34
CA ASP A 174 -22.00 9.63 -22.32
C ASP A 174 -21.80 9.01 -20.93
N LEU A 175 -22.48 7.88 -20.66
CA LEU A 175 -22.33 7.13 -19.42
C LEU A 175 -20.94 6.50 -19.25
N LEU A 176 -20.29 6.04 -20.32
CA LEU A 176 -18.90 5.57 -20.29
C LEU A 176 -17.95 6.72 -19.98
N ILE A 177 -18.17 7.89 -20.60
CA ILE A 177 -17.38 9.10 -20.36
C ILE A 177 -17.52 9.55 -18.90
N VAL A 178 -18.75 9.63 -18.38
CA VAL A 178 -19.03 9.99 -16.98
C VAL A 178 -18.38 9.00 -16.02
N SER A 179 -18.51 7.69 -16.27
CA SER A 179 -17.87 6.65 -15.45
C SER A 179 -16.35 6.80 -15.44
N GLN A 180 -15.76 7.10 -16.60
CA GLN A 180 -14.32 7.30 -16.76
C GLN A 180 -13.85 8.54 -15.98
N ILE A 181 -14.55 9.68 -16.11
CA ILE A 181 -14.22 10.91 -15.39
C ILE A 181 -14.34 10.68 -13.88
N LEU A 182 -15.43 10.05 -13.43
CA LEU A 182 -15.65 9.74 -12.02
C LEU A 182 -14.55 8.85 -11.45
N ARG A 183 -14.10 7.87 -12.24
CA ARG A 183 -12.95 7.03 -11.90
C ARG A 183 -11.68 7.83 -11.75
N GLN A 184 -11.38 8.74 -12.67
CA GLN A 184 -10.18 9.58 -12.59
C GLN A 184 -10.20 10.50 -11.38
N VAL A 185 -11.36 11.08 -11.05
CA VAL A 185 -11.53 11.89 -9.83
C VAL A 185 -11.27 11.03 -8.58
N GLY A 186 -11.80 9.80 -8.53
CA GLY A 186 -11.56 8.86 -7.44
C GLY A 186 -10.08 8.50 -7.29
N VAL A 187 -9.41 8.20 -8.41
CA VAL A 187 -7.97 7.87 -8.50
C VAL A 187 -7.11 9.02 -7.98
N LEU A 188 -7.41 10.25 -8.39
CA LEU A 188 -6.71 11.43 -7.88
C LEU A 188 -6.95 11.60 -6.38
N ALA A 189 -8.20 11.52 -5.93
CA ALA A 189 -8.56 11.69 -4.52
C ALA A 189 -7.85 10.68 -3.60
N ILE A 190 -7.85 9.39 -3.95
CA ILE A 190 -7.17 8.37 -3.16
C ILE A 190 -5.64 8.50 -3.25
N GLY A 191 -5.09 8.86 -4.42
CA GLY A 191 -3.66 9.11 -4.60
C GLY A 191 -3.16 10.24 -3.70
N PHE A 192 -3.88 11.38 -3.68
CA PHE A 192 -3.61 12.49 -2.77
C PHE A 192 -3.78 12.08 -1.30
N ALA A 193 -4.80 11.28 -0.98
CA ALA A 193 -5.00 10.76 0.38
C ALA A 193 -3.79 9.95 0.86
N PHE A 194 -3.29 9.02 0.04
CA PHE A 194 -2.07 8.26 0.36
C PHE A 194 -0.87 9.16 0.62
N VAL A 195 -0.59 10.11 -0.29
CA VAL A 195 0.55 11.03 -0.16
C VAL A 195 0.45 11.87 1.11
N LEU A 196 -0.69 12.53 1.32
CA LEU A 196 -0.87 13.46 2.43
C LEU A 196 -0.92 12.72 3.78
N VAL A 197 -1.58 11.57 3.85
CA VAL A 197 -1.59 10.76 5.09
C VAL A 197 -0.20 10.22 5.37
N ALA A 198 0.49 9.60 4.40
CA ALA A 198 1.80 9.02 4.63
C ALA A 198 2.86 10.07 5.03
N LEU A 199 2.86 11.22 4.35
CA LEU A 199 3.77 12.34 4.67
C LEU A 199 3.54 12.86 6.09
N ASN A 200 2.28 13.12 6.46
CA ASN A 200 1.95 13.69 7.76
C ASN A 200 2.09 12.67 8.89
N ALA A 201 1.77 11.40 8.66
CA ALA A 201 1.95 10.32 9.62
C ALA A 201 3.44 10.06 9.89
N MET A 202 4.29 10.15 8.86
CA MET A 202 5.74 10.09 9.02
C MET A 202 6.27 11.27 9.83
N ARG A 203 5.78 12.49 9.57
CA ARG A 203 6.13 13.68 10.35
C ARG A 203 5.64 13.61 11.81
N ALA A 204 4.49 12.98 12.04
CA ALA A 204 3.96 12.75 13.38
C ALA A 204 4.69 11.63 14.14
N GLY A 205 5.54 10.85 13.45
CA GLY A 205 6.20 9.69 14.02
C GLY A 205 5.33 8.45 14.12
N LEU A 206 4.18 8.39 13.43
CA LEU A 206 3.31 7.22 13.36
C LEU A 206 3.79 6.20 12.33
N LEU A 207 4.51 6.68 11.30
CA LEU A 207 5.17 5.84 10.32
C LEU A 207 6.69 6.04 10.41
N THR A 208 7.44 4.95 10.23
CA THR A 208 8.88 5.06 9.95
C THR A 208 9.09 5.75 8.60
N ARG A 209 10.28 6.30 8.35
CA ARG A 209 10.58 6.98 7.07
C ARG A 209 10.43 6.07 5.86
N PHE A 210 10.85 4.81 5.99
CA PHE A 210 10.67 3.81 4.94
C PHE A 210 9.18 3.62 4.63
N MET A 211 8.36 3.43 5.66
CA MET A 211 6.92 3.20 5.49
C MET A 211 6.19 4.44 4.96
N GLY A 212 6.61 5.64 5.40
CA GLY A 212 6.11 6.91 4.87
C GLY A 212 6.44 7.10 3.39
N THR A 213 7.70 6.91 3.00
CA THR A 213 8.12 7.02 1.59
C THR A 213 7.42 5.99 0.71
N LEU A 214 7.26 4.74 1.16
CA LEU A 214 6.49 3.75 0.41
C LEU A 214 5.03 4.17 0.23
N GLY A 215 4.39 4.73 1.26
CA GLY A 215 3.01 5.21 1.15
C GLY A 215 2.86 6.37 0.15
N ILE A 216 3.86 7.27 0.10
CA ILE A 216 3.92 8.33 -0.92
C ILE A 216 4.07 7.72 -2.32
N ILE A 217 4.98 6.75 -2.50
CA ILE A 217 5.16 6.05 -3.78
C ILE A 217 3.85 5.38 -4.22
N VAL A 218 3.13 4.72 -3.31
CA VAL A 218 1.82 4.13 -3.61
C VAL A 218 0.84 5.19 -4.11
N GLY A 219 0.75 6.35 -3.44
CA GLY A 219 -0.13 7.43 -3.87
C GLY A 219 0.24 8.00 -5.24
N VAL A 220 1.54 8.15 -5.54
CA VAL A 220 2.02 8.61 -6.84
C VAL A 220 1.74 7.58 -7.93
N LEU A 221 2.00 6.29 -7.68
CA LEU A 221 1.75 5.21 -8.62
C LEU A 221 0.26 5.03 -8.95
N PHE A 222 -0.63 5.42 -8.02
CA PHE A 222 -2.06 5.43 -8.27
C PHE A 222 -2.44 6.43 -9.37
N VAL A 223 -1.79 7.61 -9.38
CA VAL A 223 -2.07 8.69 -10.34
C VAL A 223 -1.28 8.51 -11.64
N ILE A 224 -0.01 8.11 -11.53
CA ILE A 224 0.89 7.92 -12.65
C ILE A 224 1.32 6.45 -12.65
N PRO A 225 0.61 5.57 -13.39
CA PRO A 225 0.86 4.13 -13.37
C PRO A 225 2.14 3.78 -14.14
N ILE A 226 3.28 3.96 -13.50
CA ILE A 226 4.61 3.59 -14.02
C ILE A 226 5.00 2.25 -13.39
N GLY A 227 5.03 1.17 -14.18
CA GLY A 227 5.49 -0.15 -13.69
C GLY A 227 4.50 -1.32 -13.80
N GLY A 228 3.45 -1.19 -14.62
CA GLY A 228 2.50 -2.27 -14.92
C GLY A 228 1.19 -2.17 -14.15
N GLN A 229 0.25 -3.07 -14.47
CA GLN A 229 -1.11 -3.04 -13.90
C GLN A 229 -1.19 -3.63 -12.48
N LEU A 230 -0.16 -4.34 -12.00
CA LEU A 230 -0.22 -5.04 -10.72
C LEU A 230 0.14 -4.11 -9.54
N PRO A 231 -0.76 -3.90 -8.57
CA PRO A 231 -0.55 -2.99 -7.44
C PRO A 231 0.32 -3.62 -6.32
N VAL A 232 1.47 -4.18 -6.67
CA VAL A 232 2.34 -4.94 -5.75
C VAL A 232 2.82 -4.06 -4.59
N VAL A 233 3.24 -2.83 -4.90
CA VAL A 233 3.75 -1.87 -3.89
C VAL A 233 2.64 -1.48 -2.91
N GLN A 234 1.42 -1.24 -3.41
CA GLN A 234 0.26 -0.93 -2.58
C GLN A 234 -0.10 -2.10 -1.67
N ALA A 235 -0.17 -3.31 -2.23
CA ALA A 235 -0.52 -4.50 -1.45
C ALA A 235 0.51 -4.77 -0.35
N PHE A 236 1.80 -4.72 -0.68
CA PHE A 236 2.88 -4.82 0.29
C PHE A 236 2.72 -3.76 1.40
N TRP A 237 2.50 -2.50 1.03
CA TRP A 237 2.33 -1.41 1.99
C TRP A 237 1.11 -1.62 2.89
N LEU A 238 -0.04 -2.05 2.36
CA LEU A 238 -1.24 -2.30 3.15
C LEU A 238 -1.06 -3.49 4.12
N VAL A 239 -0.42 -4.57 3.68
CA VAL A 239 -0.10 -5.71 4.55
C VAL A 239 0.87 -5.29 5.65
N ALA A 240 1.92 -4.56 5.28
CA ALA A 240 2.88 -4.01 6.22
C ALA A 240 2.24 -3.07 7.25
N LEU A 241 1.32 -2.22 6.83
CA LEU A 241 0.55 -1.34 7.70
C LEU A 241 -0.34 -2.13 8.66
N GLY A 242 -0.90 -3.25 8.21
CA GLY A 242 -1.66 -4.17 9.06
C GLY A 242 -0.84 -4.75 10.20
N PHE A 243 0.37 -5.24 9.90
CA PHE A 243 1.32 -5.68 10.92
C PHE A 243 1.76 -4.55 11.85
N LEU A 244 1.92 -3.34 11.33
CA LEU A 244 2.22 -2.16 12.14
C LEU A 244 1.12 -1.85 13.14
N PHE A 245 -0.14 -1.84 12.69
CA PHE A 245 -1.26 -1.62 13.60
C PHE A 245 -1.32 -2.71 14.65
N MET A 246 -1.15 -3.98 14.29
CA MET A 246 -1.14 -5.08 15.27
C MET A 246 0.12 -5.15 16.15
N GLN A 247 1.03 -4.16 16.10
CA GLN A 247 2.29 -4.11 16.85
C GLN A 247 3.25 -5.28 16.57
N LEU A 248 3.07 -5.96 15.43
CA LEU A 248 3.91 -7.06 14.95
C LEU A 248 5.03 -6.57 14.02
N TRP A 249 5.28 -5.27 13.96
CA TRP A 249 6.22 -4.68 13.01
C TRP A 249 7.68 -4.92 13.42
N THR A 250 8.34 -5.80 12.68
CA THR A 250 9.72 -6.22 12.93
C THR A 250 10.76 -5.33 12.25
N ALA A 251 10.39 -4.59 11.20
CA ALA A 251 11.32 -3.79 10.40
C ALA A 251 11.54 -2.38 10.99
N GLY A 252 12.33 -2.32 12.06
CA GLY A 252 12.77 -1.05 12.68
C GLY A 252 12.06 -0.66 13.97
N GLY A 253 11.20 -1.54 14.51
CA GLY A 253 10.47 -1.32 15.76
C GLY A 253 9.19 -0.52 15.60
N VAL A 254 8.33 -0.56 16.63
CA VAL A 254 7.09 0.22 16.67
C VAL A 254 7.44 1.70 16.89
N PRO A 255 6.94 2.63 16.07
CA PRO A 255 7.19 4.04 16.26
C PRO A 255 6.75 4.58 17.64
N PRO A 256 7.54 5.43 18.30
CA PRO A 256 7.30 5.85 19.69
C PRO A 256 5.99 6.63 19.86
N ALA A 257 5.53 7.32 18.81
CA ALA A 257 4.27 8.04 18.79
C ALA A 257 3.03 7.15 19.04
N TRP A 258 3.13 5.83 18.81
CA TRP A 258 2.08 4.87 19.15
C TRP A 258 2.02 4.53 20.65
N GLN A 259 3.08 4.82 21.40
CA GLN A 259 3.15 4.61 22.85
C GLN A 259 2.92 5.93 23.59
N SER A 260 3.56 7.02 23.15
CA SER A 260 3.45 8.31 23.83
C SER A 260 2.17 9.06 23.52
N GLY A 261 1.47 8.70 22.43
CA GLY A 261 0.28 9.40 21.95
C GLY A 261 0.54 10.85 21.50
N ARG A 262 1.80 11.28 21.50
CA ARG A 262 2.25 12.61 21.09
C ARG A 262 2.99 12.54 19.76
N ALA A 263 3.15 13.69 19.10
CA ALA A 263 3.94 13.78 17.88
C ALA A 263 5.43 13.67 18.22
N GLU A 264 6.03 12.54 17.87
CA GLU A 264 7.46 12.29 18.07
C GLU A 264 8.07 11.81 16.75
N PRO A 265 8.55 12.74 15.90
CA PRO A 265 9.07 12.41 14.58
C PRO A 265 10.15 11.34 14.63
N TRP A 266 10.12 10.39 13.70
CA TRP A 266 11.12 9.32 13.68
C TRP A 266 12.52 9.88 13.36
N PRO A 267 13.56 9.49 14.12
CA PRO A 267 14.91 10.04 13.98
C PRO A 267 15.46 9.92 12.55
N THR A 268 16.34 10.84 12.17
CA THR A 268 17.04 10.77 10.88
C THR A 268 18.03 9.60 10.84
N GLN A 269 18.33 9.10 9.64
CA GLN A 269 19.39 8.10 9.47
C GLN A 269 20.77 8.65 9.89
N GLN A 270 20.96 9.97 9.84
CA GLN A 270 22.14 10.63 10.37
C GLN A 270 22.14 10.61 11.90
N GLU A 271 21.04 11.01 12.55
CA GLU A 271 20.89 10.94 14.01
C GLU A 271 21.05 9.52 14.55
N LEU A 272 20.53 8.51 13.85
CA LEU A 272 20.70 7.10 14.21
C LEU A 272 22.14 6.62 14.05
N ARG A 273 22.87 7.12 13.05
CA ARG A 273 24.31 6.83 12.89
C ARG A 273 25.11 7.51 13.97
N GLU A 274 24.88 8.79 14.23
CA GLU A 274 25.52 9.56 15.29
C GLU A 274 25.21 8.97 16.67
N ALA A 275 23.99 8.50 16.92
CA ALA A 275 23.64 7.81 18.17
C ALA A 275 24.38 6.48 18.31
N ARG A 276 24.52 5.70 17.22
CA ARG A 276 25.31 4.46 17.22
C ARG A 276 26.81 4.73 17.38
N GLU A 277 27.32 5.79 16.77
CA GLU A 277 28.72 6.21 16.90
C GLU A 277 29.01 6.70 18.31
N ARG A 278 28.11 7.50 18.91
CA ARG A 278 28.18 7.90 20.33
C ARG A 278 28.09 6.71 21.27
N ALA A 279 27.21 5.75 21.01
CA ALA A 279 27.11 4.53 21.81
C ALA A 279 28.38 3.67 21.73
N LYS A 280 28.99 3.57 20.53
CA LYS A 280 30.26 2.87 20.34
C LYS A 280 31.44 3.61 20.98
N ALA A 281 31.45 4.94 20.91
CA ALA A 281 32.48 5.76 21.55
C ALA A 281 32.36 5.69 23.09
N GLY A 282 31.14 5.71 23.64
CA GLY A 282 30.89 5.52 25.06
C GLY A 282 31.31 4.13 25.56
N ALA A 283 30.99 3.06 24.81
CA ALA A 283 31.42 1.70 25.14
C ALA A 283 32.94 1.49 25.00
N ALA A 284 33.63 2.27 24.16
CA ALA A 284 35.09 2.27 24.06
C ALA A 284 35.78 3.13 25.13
N SER A 285 35.01 3.97 25.84
CA SER A 285 35.49 4.85 26.91
C SER A 285 35.27 4.27 28.31
N GLU A 286 34.55 3.14 28.42
CA GLU A 286 34.44 2.40 29.67
C GLU A 286 35.78 1.68 29.91
N PRO A 287 36.55 2.04 30.96
CA PRO A 287 37.76 1.30 31.30
C PRO A 287 37.36 -0.13 31.65
N GLU A 288 37.87 -1.07 30.87
CA GLU A 288 37.78 -2.49 31.16
C GLU A 288 38.17 -2.70 32.64
N PRO A 289 37.28 -3.23 33.50
CA PRO A 289 37.60 -3.37 34.91
C PRO A 289 38.86 -4.20 34.99
N GLU A 290 39.93 -3.60 35.53
CA GLU A 290 41.22 -4.24 35.71
C GLU A 290 40.98 -5.65 36.24
N ARG A 291 41.23 -6.63 35.36
CA ARG A 291 41.21 -8.03 35.69
C ARG A 291 42.31 -8.20 36.74
N ARG A 292 41.93 -8.07 38.02
CA ARG A 292 42.78 -8.36 39.17
C ARG A 292 43.48 -9.67 38.84
N LYS A 293 44.80 -9.62 38.68
CA LYS A 293 45.64 -10.80 38.50
C LYS A 293 45.38 -11.67 39.73
N ALA A 294 44.53 -12.67 39.57
CA ALA A 294 44.37 -13.70 40.56
C ALA A 294 45.73 -14.41 40.67
N THR A 295 46.32 -14.33 41.86
CA THR A 295 47.50 -15.10 42.24
C THR A 295 47.26 -16.58 41.91
N PRO A 296 48.19 -17.28 41.25
CA PRO A 296 48.01 -18.71 40.98
C PRO A 296 47.93 -19.47 42.30
N PRO A 297 46.97 -20.40 42.48
CA PRO A 297 47.01 -21.32 43.60
C PRO A 297 48.17 -22.34 43.40
N PRO A 298 48.76 -22.87 44.48
CA PRO A 298 49.87 -23.81 44.40
C PRO A 298 49.43 -25.12 43.72
N PRO A 299 50.38 -25.85 43.09
CA PRO A 299 50.05 -27.06 42.34
C PRO A 299 49.70 -28.21 43.30
N SER A 300 48.51 -28.76 43.16
CA SER A 300 48.16 -30.07 43.72
C SER A 300 48.32 -31.11 42.62
N ALA A 301 49.12 -32.13 42.92
CA ALA A 301 49.28 -33.32 42.10
C ALA A 301 47.97 -34.12 42.12
N ASP A 302 47.38 -34.30 40.93
CA ASP A 302 46.80 -35.58 40.50
C ASP A 302 46.38 -35.45 39.03
N ASP A 303 47.17 -36.11 38.17
CA ASP A 303 46.93 -36.30 36.75
C ASP A 303 45.80 -37.33 36.54
N THR A 304 44.75 -36.97 35.80
CA THR A 304 44.20 -37.86 34.75
C THR A 304 43.35 -37.08 33.72
N PRO A 305 43.57 -37.22 32.39
CA PRO A 305 42.86 -36.49 31.36
C PRO A 305 41.80 -37.32 30.60
N ALA A 306 40.64 -36.74 30.25
CA ALA A 306 39.80 -37.14 29.09
C ALA A 306 38.67 -36.10 28.83
N PRO A 307 38.02 -36.07 27.65
CA PRO A 307 38.53 -35.47 26.43
C PRO A 307 37.62 -34.33 25.90
N SER A 308 38.25 -33.37 25.22
CA SER A 308 37.65 -32.24 24.53
C SER A 308 37.11 -32.60 23.14
N LYS A 309 35.97 -32.02 22.74
CA LYS A 309 35.57 -31.82 21.33
C LYS A 309 34.72 -30.53 21.17
N PRO A 310 34.79 -29.86 20.00
CA PRO A 310 35.32 -28.49 19.92
C PRO A 310 34.31 -27.42 19.45
N HIS A 311 34.52 -26.18 19.90
CA HIS A 311 34.03 -24.95 19.27
C HIS A 311 34.82 -24.65 17.98
N VAL A 312 34.14 -24.42 16.86
CA VAL A 312 34.77 -23.93 15.61
C VAL A 312 34.16 -22.59 15.19
N SER A 313 34.90 -21.55 15.61
CA SER A 313 35.30 -20.31 14.93
C SER A 313 34.39 -19.55 13.94
N SER A 314 34.28 -18.25 14.25
CA SER A 314 33.86 -17.17 13.35
C SER A 314 34.84 -16.98 12.19
N ASN A 315 34.34 -16.77 10.97
CA ASN A 315 35.18 -16.38 9.82
C ASN A 315 35.19 -14.86 9.59
N LYS A 316 36.40 -14.34 9.66
CA LYS A 316 36.86 -12.95 9.52
C LYS A 316 36.66 -12.44 8.08
N LYS A 317 36.05 -11.27 7.94
CA LYS A 317 35.98 -10.48 6.70
C LYS A 317 37.38 -10.05 6.23
N LYS A 318 37.76 -10.48 5.04
CA LYS A 318 39.03 -10.14 4.36
C LYS A 318 38.87 -8.83 3.59
N ARG A 319 39.51 -7.77 4.07
CA ARG A 319 39.65 -6.47 3.38
C ARG A 319 40.79 -6.59 2.35
N LYS A 320 40.50 -6.46 1.06
CA LYS A 320 41.55 -6.30 0.03
C LYS A 320 41.67 -4.82 -0.34
N ARG A 321 42.86 -4.26 -0.07
CA ARG A 321 43.41 -3.06 -0.70
C ARG A 321 44.22 -3.51 -1.91
N ARG A 322 43.89 -3.01 -3.09
CA ARG A 322 44.79 -2.37 -4.07
C ARG A 322 43.93 -1.89 -5.22
#